data_AF-A0A7S4C8U0-F1
#
_entry.id   AF-A0A7S4C8U0-F1
#
_cell.length_a   1.000
_cell.length_b   1.000
_cell.length_c   1.000
_cell.angle_alpha   90.00
_cell.angle_beta   90.00
_cell.angle_gamma   90.00
#
_symmetry.space_group_name_H-M   'P 1'
#
loop_
_entity.id
_entity.type
_entity.pdbx_description
1 polymer ?
#
loop_
_entity_poly.entity_id
_entity_poly.type
_entity_poly.pdbx_seq_one_letter_code
_entity_poly.pdbx_strand_id
1 'polypeptide(L)'
;FFFAVVDNMSWLFSAGEDGIQSAQNAIQELVKEKEQLEGQIADLKQNPKTFDGKVVMITGAAGNIGRAAALYFCRAGAQTVLMDVTETPLQDLVEEIKALNGPPCVPVVCDVCDPGSVDAAVATAVEAVGRIDHLFNNAGIQGAFCTTEDYPVDDFKKVMDVNVVGSFVVLQSVARHMKEKGG
;
A
#
# COMPACT_ATOMS: atom_id res chain seq x y z
N PHE A 1 28.92 -19.79 5.36
CA PHE A 1 29.10 -19.13 4.05
C PHE A 1 30.55 -19.02 3.62
N PHE A 2 31.51 -18.73 4.50
CA PHE A 2 32.95 -18.66 4.15
C PHE A 2 33.60 -20.01 3.78
N PHE A 3 33.09 -21.13 4.29
CA PHE A 3 33.63 -22.47 3.99
C PHE A 3 33.19 -23.05 2.64
N ALA A 4 32.04 -22.65 2.09
CA ALA A 4 31.54 -23.17 0.81
C ALA A 4 32.25 -22.55 -0.41
N VAL A 5 32.91 -21.40 -0.24
CA VAL A 5 33.65 -20.72 -1.30
C VAL A 5 35.03 -21.34 -1.51
N VAL A 6 35.64 -21.88 -0.44
CA VAL A 6 37.02 -22.42 -0.49
C VAL A 6 37.05 -23.83 -1.09
N ASP A 7 36.04 -24.67 -0.83
CA ASP A 7 35.95 -26.02 -1.42
C ASP A 7 35.69 -25.99 -2.94
N ASN A 8 35.20 -24.86 -3.46
CA ASN A 8 34.89 -24.68 -4.87
C ASN A 8 36.05 -24.08 -5.68
N MET A 9 37.31 -24.13 -5.19
CA MET A 9 38.48 -23.56 -5.85
C MET A 9 39.59 -24.58 -6.16
N SER A 10 39.38 -25.87 -5.88
CA SER A 10 40.36 -26.93 -6.17
C SER A 10 40.64 -27.12 -7.68
N TRP A 11 39.73 -26.69 -8.54
CA TRP A 11 39.85 -26.76 -10.01
C TRP A 11 40.66 -25.61 -10.62
N LEU A 12 40.87 -24.49 -9.91
CA LEU A 12 41.63 -23.32 -10.39
C LEU A 12 43.11 -23.64 -10.64
N PHE A 13 43.65 -24.68 -10.01
CA PHE A 13 45.03 -25.11 -10.19
C PHE A 13 45.21 -26.19 -11.27
N SER A 14 44.12 -26.68 -11.87
CA SER A 14 44.12 -27.80 -12.83
C SER A 14 43.71 -27.42 -14.25
N ALA A 15 43.23 -26.19 -14.48
CA ALA A 15 42.54 -25.85 -15.72
C ALA A 15 43.36 -24.86 -16.56
N GLY A 16 43.45 -25.13 -17.88
CA GLY A 16 44.03 -24.21 -18.86
C GLY A 16 43.19 -22.94 -19.04
N GLU A 17 43.35 -22.23 -20.16
CA GLU A 17 42.61 -20.99 -20.47
C GLU A 17 41.09 -21.11 -20.23
N ASP A 18 40.50 -22.28 -20.51
CA ASP A 18 39.08 -22.57 -20.28
C ASP A 18 38.65 -22.50 -18.80
N GLY A 19 39.54 -22.87 -17.88
CA GLY A 19 39.28 -22.73 -16.44
C GLY A 19 39.32 -21.30 -16.00
N ILE A 20 40.30 -20.53 -16.46
CA ILE A 20 40.41 -19.11 -16.14
C ILE A 20 39.14 -18.38 -16.62
N GLN A 21 38.63 -18.70 -17.81
CA GLN A 21 37.39 -18.15 -18.33
C GLN A 21 36.17 -18.56 -17.50
N SER A 22 36.09 -19.84 -17.09
CA SER A 22 35.03 -20.32 -16.20
C SER A 22 35.03 -19.58 -14.84
N ALA A 23 36.23 -19.31 -14.30
CA ALA A 23 36.39 -18.57 -13.04
C ALA A 23 35.91 -17.13 -13.16
N GLN A 24 36.27 -16.47 -14.26
CA GLN A 24 35.85 -15.11 -14.54
C GLN A 24 34.33 -15.00 -14.67
N ASN A 25 33.68 -15.98 -15.32
CA ASN A 25 32.21 -16.00 -15.45
C ASN A 25 31.52 -16.19 -14.09
N ALA A 26 32.02 -17.12 -13.26
CA ALA A 26 31.48 -17.33 -11.92
C ALA A 26 31.62 -16.08 -11.02
N ILE A 27 32.76 -15.38 -11.11
CA ILE A 27 32.97 -14.12 -10.39
C ILE A 27 32.00 -13.04 -10.87
N GLN A 28 31.75 -12.93 -12.18
CA GLN A 28 30.79 -11.97 -12.75
C GLN A 28 29.36 -12.23 -12.26
N GLU A 29 28.92 -13.49 -12.20
CA GLU A 29 27.61 -13.85 -11.65
C GLU A 29 27.48 -13.49 -10.17
N LEU A 30 28.50 -13.79 -9.36
CA LEU A 30 28.52 -13.43 -7.93
C LEU A 30 28.50 -11.92 -7.71
N VAL A 31 29.18 -11.14 -8.55
CA VAL A 31 29.13 -9.67 -8.50
C VAL A 31 27.71 -9.17 -8.80
N LYS A 32 27.07 -9.71 -9.83
CA LYS A 32 25.68 -9.34 -10.20
C LYS A 32 24.68 -9.70 -9.11
N GLU A 33 24.80 -10.88 -8.52
CA GLU A 33 23.95 -11.31 -7.40
C GLU A 33 24.15 -10.41 -6.18
N LYS A 34 25.40 -10.03 -5.87
CA LYS A 34 25.70 -9.08 -4.79
C LYS A 34 25.04 -7.72 -5.03
N GLU A 35 25.14 -7.15 -6.23
CA GLU A 35 24.51 -5.87 -6.57
C GLU A 35 22.98 -5.93 -6.40
N GLN A 36 22.36 -7.05 -6.82
CA GLN A 36 20.93 -7.28 -6.63
C GLN A 36 20.55 -7.34 -5.13
N LEU A 37 21.33 -8.06 -4.32
CA LEU A 37 21.12 -8.18 -2.88
C LEU A 37 21.32 -6.84 -2.15
N GLU A 38 22.33 -6.05 -2.54
CA GLU A 38 22.55 -4.71 -2.00
C GLU A 38 21.37 -3.79 -2.30
N GLY A 39 20.80 -3.86 -3.51
CA GLY A 39 19.57 -3.16 -3.87
C GLY A 39 18.37 -3.57 -3.01
N GLN A 40 18.17 -4.87 -2.79
CA GLN A 40 17.11 -5.39 -1.92
C GLN A 40 17.29 -4.97 -0.46
N ILE A 41 18.53 -4.99 0.06
CA ILE A 41 18.84 -4.56 1.43
C ILE A 41 18.59 -3.05 1.60
N ALA A 42 18.93 -2.24 0.60
CA ALA A 42 18.67 -0.80 0.62
C ALA A 42 17.16 -0.51 0.64
N ASP A 43 16.38 -1.22 -0.19
CA ASP A 43 14.92 -1.10 -0.23
C ASP A 43 14.29 -1.55 1.11
N LEU A 44 14.71 -2.70 1.68
CA LEU A 44 14.25 -3.16 3.00
C LEU A 44 14.58 -2.18 4.14
N LYS A 45 15.71 -1.48 4.06
CA LYS A 45 16.07 -0.44 5.05
C LYS A 45 15.20 0.81 4.92
N GLN A 46 14.76 1.14 3.71
CA GLN A 46 13.90 2.30 3.44
C GLN A 46 12.41 2.00 3.64
N ASN A 47 11.97 0.78 3.37
CA ASN A 47 10.61 0.27 3.57
C ASN A 47 10.64 -1.02 4.42
N PRO A 48 10.85 -0.90 5.74
CA PRO A 48 10.63 -2.04 6.61
C PRO A 48 9.17 -2.51 6.48
N LYS A 49 8.94 -3.83 6.46
CA LYS A 49 7.59 -4.43 6.41
C LYS A 49 6.84 -4.28 7.74
N THR A 50 6.67 -3.05 8.20
CA THR A 50 6.08 -2.70 9.50
C THR A 50 4.60 -3.05 9.60
N PHE A 51 3.92 -3.21 8.47
CA PHE A 51 2.50 -3.55 8.38
C PHE A 51 2.26 -4.94 7.78
N ASP A 52 3.27 -5.83 7.81
CA ASP A 52 3.11 -7.19 7.27
C ASP A 52 1.94 -7.92 7.93
N GLY A 53 1.06 -8.46 7.09
CA GLY A 53 -0.16 -9.14 7.52
C GLY A 53 -1.22 -8.23 8.17
N LYS A 54 -1.08 -6.90 8.11
CA LYS A 54 -2.10 -5.95 8.55
C LYS A 54 -3.02 -5.55 7.40
N VAL A 55 -4.28 -5.30 7.72
CA VAL A 55 -5.25 -4.70 6.79
C VAL A 55 -5.42 -3.22 7.11
N VAL A 56 -5.19 -2.37 6.11
CA VAL A 56 -5.38 -0.92 6.21
C VAL A 56 -6.49 -0.48 5.25
N MET A 57 -7.57 0.08 5.80
CA MET A 57 -8.63 0.72 5.04
C MET A 57 -8.31 2.20 4.84
N ILE A 58 -8.47 2.70 3.60
CA ILE A 58 -8.05 4.04 3.19
C ILE A 58 -9.21 4.72 2.48
N THR A 59 -9.70 5.84 3.01
CA THR A 59 -10.73 6.65 2.33
C THR A 59 -10.10 7.77 1.49
N GLY A 60 -10.73 8.10 0.36
CA GLY A 60 -10.16 9.03 -0.61
C GLY A 60 -8.90 8.45 -1.28
N ALA A 61 -8.85 7.14 -1.47
CA ALA A 61 -7.66 6.43 -1.93
C ALA A 61 -7.24 6.82 -3.36
N ALA A 62 -8.17 7.35 -4.18
CA ALA A 62 -7.83 7.87 -5.50
C ALA A 62 -7.22 9.28 -5.47
N GLY A 63 -7.39 10.02 -4.36
CA GLY A 63 -6.80 11.34 -4.19
C GLY A 63 -5.30 11.29 -3.95
N ASN A 64 -4.59 12.39 -4.17
CA ASN A 64 -3.12 12.45 -4.09
C ASN A 64 -2.53 11.83 -2.82
N ILE A 65 -3.03 12.25 -1.64
CA ILE A 65 -2.53 11.76 -0.34
C ILE A 65 -2.99 10.32 -0.09
N GLY A 66 -4.25 9.99 -0.40
CA GLY A 66 -4.77 8.63 -0.21
C GLY A 66 -4.03 7.61 -1.08
N ARG A 67 -3.73 7.96 -2.32
CA ARG A 67 -2.93 7.16 -3.26
C ARG A 67 -1.52 6.94 -2.75
N ALA A 68 -0.85 8.02 -2.30
CA ALA A 68 0.47 7.92 -1.71
C ALA A 68 0.48 7.04 -0.44
N ALA A 69 -0.53 7.18 0.42
CA ALA A 69 -0.69 6.34 1.61
C ALA A 69 -0.92 4.87 1.24
N ALA A 70 -1.76 4.58 0.24
CA ALA A 70 -2.00 3.22 -0.24
C ALA A 70 -0.74 2.54 -0.73
N LEU A 71 0.06 3.24 -1.55
CA LEU A 71 1.35 2.73 -2.02
C LEU A 71 2.35 2.54 -0.88
N TYR A 72 2.37 3.45 0.08
CA TYR A 72 3.22 3.33 1.28
C TYR A 72 2.86 2.09 2.10
N PHE A 73 1.59 1.93 2.49
CA PHE A 73 1.15 0.79 3.29
C PHE A 73 1.36 -0.53 2.57
N CYS A 74 1.09 -0.57 1.27
CA CYS A 74 1.35 -1.71 0.41
C CYS A 74 2.84 -2.10 0.42
N ARG A 75 3.76 -1.14 0.23
CA ARG A 75 5.21 -1.40 0.30
C ARG A 75 5.64 -1.85 1.70
N ALA A 76 4.97 -1.36 2.74
CA ALA A 76 5.18 -1.80 4.12
C ALA A 76 4.55 -3.16 4.45
N GLY A 77 4.01 -3.89 3.46
CA GLY A 77 3.48 -5.25 3.59
C GLY A 77 2.00 -5.35 3.97
N ALA A 78 1.28 -4.22 4.01
CA ALA A 78 -0.15 -4.23 4.32
C ALA A 78 -0.99 -4.71 3.14
N GLN A 79 -2.05 -5.46 3.45
CA GLN A 79 -3.20 -5.57 2.56
C GLN A 79 -4.01 -4.29 2.64
N THR A 80 -4.36 -3.67 1.51
CA THR A 80 -5.09 -2.38 1.52
C THR A 80 -6.52 -2.53 0.99
N VAL A 81 -7.45 -1.84 1.65
CA VAL A 81 -8.81 -1.60 1.14
C VAL A 81 -8.88 -0.15 0.69
N LEU A 82 -9.12 0.04 -0.60
CA LEU A 82 -9.04 1.34 -1.27
C LEU A 82 -10.47 1.85 -1.50
N MET A 83 -10.88 2.84 -0.70
CA MET A 83 -12.21 3.44 -0.78
C MET A 83 -12.15 4.82 -1.44
N ASP A 84 -13.01 5.02 -2.43
CA ASP A 84 -13.21 6.31 -3.09
C ASP A 84 -14.60 6.37 -3.74
N VAL A 85 -15.07 7.55 -4.10
CA VAL A 85 -16.34 7.72 -4.82
C VAL A 85 -16.18 7.40 -6.31
N THR A 86 -14.95 7.39 -6.83
CA THR A 86 -14.63 7.16 -8.24
C THR A 86 -14.01 5.80 -8.49
N GLU A 87 -14.64 4.99 -9.36
CA GLU A 87 -14.20 3.62 -9.64
C GLU A 87 -12.93 3.55 -10.50
N THR A 88 -12.87 4.28 -11.63
CA THR A 88 -11.74 4.20 -12.57
C THR A 88 -10.39 4.49 -11.89
N PRO A 89 -10.24 5.58 -11.11
CA PRO A 89 -8.96 5.87 -10.45
C PRO A 89 -8.55 4.83 -9.39
N LEU A 90 -9.52 4.14 -8.77
CA LEU A 90 -9.23 3.02 -7.87
C LEU A 90 -8.62 1.84 -8.62
N GLN A 91 -9.15 1.51 -9.80
CA GLN A 91 -8.62 0.43 -10.63
C GLN A 91 -7.20 0.74 -11.13
N ASP A 92 -6.93 1.98 -11.50
CA ASP A 92 -5.57 2.41 -11.87
C ASP A 92 -4.57 2.23 -10.71
N LEU A 93 -4.99 2.53 -9.48
CA LEU A 93 -4.19 2.30 -8.28
C LEU A 93 -4.00 0.81 -7.97
N VAL A 94 -5.01 -0.03 -8.23
CA VAL A 94 -4.88 -1.49 -8.09
C VAL A 94 -3.80 -2.04 -9.02
N GLU A 95 -3.81 -1.63 -10.30
CA GLU A 95 -2.81 -2.07 -11.27
C GLU A 95 -1.40 -1.55 -10.91
N GLU A 96 -1.28 -0.35 -10.35
CA GLU A 96 0.01 0.16 -9.85
C GLU A 96 0.53 -0.64 -8.65
N ILE A 97 -0.33 -0.94 -7.66
CA ILE A 97 0.03 -1.77 -6.50
C ILE A 97 0.51 -3.15 -6.95
N LYS A 98 -0.19 -3.73 -7.93
CA LYS A 98 0.17 -5.02 -8.54
C LYS A 98 1.51 -4.95 -9.26
N ALA A 99 1.78 -3.86 -10.00
CA ALA A 99 3.07 -3.64 -10.66
C ALA A 99 4.25 -3.52 -9.67
N LEU A 100 3.99 -3.09 -8.44
CA LEU A 100 4.97 -3.06 -7.35
C LEU A 100 5.18 -4.42 -6.66
N ASN A 101 4.52 -5.50 -7.12
CA ASN A 101 4.47 -6.79 -6.42
C ASN A 101 4.00 -6.67 -4.96
N GLY A 102 3.09 -5.72 -4.71
CA GLY A 102 2.47 -5.52 -3.41
C GLY A 102 1.50 -6.64 -3.02
N PRO A 103 1.10 -6.70 -1.73
CA PRO A 103 -0.03 -7.53 -1.33
C PRO A 103 -1.30 -7.20 -2.14
N PRO A 104 -2.22 -8.17 -2.33
CA PRO A 104 -3.51 -7.91 -3.00
C PRO A 104 -4.27 -6.76 -2.33
N CYS A 105 -4.88 -5.87 -3.11
CA CYS A 105 -5.72 -4.80 -2.58
C CYS A 105 -7.17 -4.96 -3.04
N VAL A 106 -8.10 -4.36 -2.29
CA VAL A 106 -9.55 -4.43 -2.57
C VAL A 106 -10.07 -3.02 -2.85
N PRO A 107 -10.43 -2.71 -4.11
CA PRO A 107 -11.09 -1.45 -4.44
C PRO A 107 -12.58 -1.51 -4.07
N VAL A 108 -13.09 -0.47 -3.43
CA VAL A 108 -14.50 -0.37 -3.04
C VAL A 108 -15.01 1.05 -3.32
N VAL A 109 -16.04 1.16 -4.16
CA VAL A 109 -16.70 2.45 -4.40
C VAL A 109 -17.55 2.80 -3.19
N CYS A 110 -17.35 4.00 -2.64
CA CYS A 110 -18.09 4.46 -1.47
C CYS A 110 -18.19 5.99 -1.46
N ASP A 111 -19.41 6.49 -1.26
CA ASP A 111 -19.62 7.88 -0.82
C ASP A 111 -19.59 7.91 0.71
N VAL A 112 -18.62 8.63 1.29
CA VAL A 112 -18.49 8.74 2.75
C VAL A 112 -19.63 9.56 3.38
N CYS A 113 -20.36 10.35 2.59
CA CYS A 113 -21.50 11.14 3.07
C CYS A 113 -22.78 10.30 3.22
N ASP A 114 -22.82 9.08 2.65
CA ASP A 114 -23.95 8.17 2.77
C ASP A 114 -23.63 7.03 3.75
N PRO A 115 -24.24 7.01 4.96
CA PRO A 115 -24.06 5.92 5.91
C PRO A 115 -24.38 4.54 5.35
N GLY A 116 -25.36 4.43 4.44
CA GLY A 116 -25.70 3.16 3.80
C GLY A 116 -24.58 2.66 2.88
N SER A 117 -24.04 3.55 2.05
CA SER A 117 -22.83 3.27 1.25
C SER A 117 -21.64 2.86 2.11
N VAL A 118 -21.40 3.54 3.24
CA VAL A 118 -20.29 3.23 4.14
C VAL A 118 -20.46 1.85 4.79
N ASP A 119 -21.64 1.55 5.34
CA ASP A 119 -21.88 0.25 5.97
C ASP A 119 -21.74 -0.91 4.96
N ALA A 120 -22.21 -0.73 3.72
CA ALA A 120 -22.04 -1.70 2.65
C ALA A 120 -20.56 -1.88 2.26
N ALA A 121 -19.81 -0.77 2.16
CA ALA A 121 -18.39 -0.80 1.83
C ALA A 121 -17.55 -1.49 2.91
N VAL A 122 -17.82 -1.21 4.18
CA VAL A 122 -17.13 -1.88 5.31
C VAL A 122 -17.47 -3.37 5.34
N ALA A 123 -18.73 -3.76 5.12
CA ALA A 123 -19.11 -5.17 5.03
C ALA A 123 -18.37 -5.89 3.89
N THR A 124 -18.32 -5.28 2.71
CA THR A 124 -17.62 -5.81 1.52
C THR A 124 -16.12 -5.98 1.80
N ALA A 125 -15.50 -4.98 2.45
CA ALA A 125 -14.11 -5.05 2.86
C ALA A 125 -13.88 -6.23 3.82
N VAL A 126 -14.68 -6.33 4.89
CA VAL A 126 -14.54 -7.41 5.88
C VAL A 126 -14.78 -8.79 5.26
N GLU A 127 -15.71 -8.92 4.32
CA GLU A 127 -15.90 -10.17 3.58
C GLU A 127 -14.66 -10.55 2.76
N ALA A 128 -14.05 -9.57 2.08
CA ALA A 128 -12.91 -9.81 1.20
C ALA A 128 -11.59 -10.08 1.94
N VAL A 129 -11.33 -9.39 3.06
CA VAL A 129 -10.03 -9.45 3.77
C VAL A 129 -10.14 -9.92 5.22
N GLY A 130 -11.34 -10.26 5.68
CA GLY A 130 -11.61 -10.88 6.99
C GLY A 130 -11.59 -9.95 8.20
N ARG A 131 -10.81 -8.86 8.15
CA ARG A 131 -10.68 -7.87 9.25
C ARG A 131 -10.24 -6.50 8.74
N ILE A 132 -10.31 -5.50 9.61
CA ILE A 132 -9.69 -4.18 9.42
C ILE A 132 -8.83 -3.91 10.65
N ASP A 133 -7.51 -3.74 10.48
CA ASP A 133 -6.58 -3.44 11.59
C ASP A 133 -6.40 -1.93 11.79
N HIS A 134 -6.38 -1.17 10.68
CA HIS A 134 -6.17 0.27 10.67
C HIS A 134 -7.11 0.98 9.70
N LEU A 135 -7.49 2.20 10.07
CA LEU A 135 -8.25 3.12 9.22
C LEU A 135 -7.43 4.40 8.99
N PHE A 136 -7.14 4.71 7.73
CA PHE A 136 -6.65 5.99 7.29
C PHE A 136 -7.81 6.80 6.71
N ASN A 137 -8.42 7.61 7.56
CA ASN A 137 -9.59 8.40 7.21
C ASN A 137 -9.14 9.72 6.57
N ASN A 138 -9.15 9.78 5.25
CA ASN A 138 -8.52 10.84 4.47
C ASN A 138 -9.43 11.48 3.41
N ALA A 139 -10.57 10.86 3.06
CA ALA A 139 -11.51 11.46 2.11
C ALA A 139 -11.84 12.91 2.50
N GLY A 140 -11.67 13.82 1.55
CA GLY A 140 -11.85 15.24 1.81
C GLY A 140 -11.84 16.09 0.55
N ILE A 141 -12.50 17.24 0.65
CA ILE A 141 -12.52 18.30 -0.37
C ILE A 141 -12.12 19.63 0.25
N GLN A 142 -11.58 20.53 -0.57
CA GLN A 142 -11.14 21.85 -0.11
C GLN A 142 -12.24 22.92 -0.21
N GLY A 143 -13.23 22.71 -1.08
CA GLY A 143 -14.22 23.71 -1.44
C GLY A 143 -13.61 24.88 -2.23
N ALA A 144 -14.24 26.04 -2.16
CA ALA A 144 -13.94 27.23 -2.93
C ALA A 144 -12.67 27.93 -2.43
N PHE A 145 -11.92 28.52 -3.37
CA PHE A 145 -10.76 29.35 -3.06
C PHE A 145 -11.14 30.83 -3.14
N CYS A 146 -11.76 31.34 -2.07
CA CYS A 146 -12.20 32.73 -1.96
C CYS A 146 -12.11 33.22 -0.51
N THR A 147 -12.35 34.52 -0.32
CA THR A 147 -12.43 35.12 1.03
C THR A 147 -13.71 34.66 1.74
N THR A 148 -13.75 34.79 3.05
CA THR A 148 -14.84 34.23 3.87
C THR A 148 -16.19 34.89 3.58
N GLU A 149 -16.22 36.18 3.30
CA GLU A 149 -17.42 36.93 2.96
C GLU A 149 -18.05 36.53 1.62
N ASP A 150 -17.23 35.98 0.70
CA ASP A 150 -17.67 35.49 -0.61
C ASP A 150 -17.87 33.97 -0.63
N TYR A 151 -17.57 33.27 0.47
CA TYR A 151 -17.58 31.81 0.52
C TYR A 151 -19.02 31.27 0.46
N PRO A 152 -19.37 30.43 -0.55
CA PRO A 152 -20.72 29.91 -0.67
C PRO A 152 -21.08 28.98 0.50
N VAL A 153 -22.20 29.26 1.17
CA VAL A 153 -22.66 28.45 2.32
C VAL A 153 -22.88 26.99 1.94
N ASP A 154 -23.36 26.71 0.73
CA ASP A 154 -23.60 25.33 0.28
C ASP A 154 -22.30 24.56 0.04
N ASP A 155 -21.24 25.25 -0.39
CA ASP A 155 -19.92 24.64 -0.53
C ASP A 155 -19.29 24.38 0.85
N PHE A 156 -19.51 25.28 1.81
CA PHE A 156 -19.08 25.06 3.20
C PHE A 156 -19.77 23.84 3.80
N LYS A 157 -21.08 23.71 3.62
CA LYS A 157 -21.84 22.51 4.06
C LYS A 157 -21.28 21.26 3.42
N LYS A 158 -21.00 21.28 2.11
CA LYS A 158 -20.41 20.13 1.41
C LYS A 158 -19.04 19.75 1.98
N VAL A 159 -18.19 20.72 2.29
CA VAL A 159 -16.90 20.48 2.96
C VAL A 159 -17.11 19.84 4.33
N MET A 160 -18.07 20.32 5.11
CA MET A 160 -18.40 19.74 6.43
C MET A 160 -18.96 18.32 6.31
N ASP A 161 -19.84 18.08 5.33
CA ASP A 161 -20.45 16.78 5.08
C ASP A 161 -19.39 15.74 4.69
N VAL A 162 -18.46 16.08 3.81
CA VAL A 162 -17.39 15.15 3.39
C VAL A 162 -16.32 15.01 4.48
N ASN A 163 -15.70 16.11 4.90
CA ASN A 163 -14.45 16.08 5.68
C ASN A 163 -14.70 15.75 7.15
N VAL A 164 -15.88 16.09 7.69
CA VAL A 164 -16.19 15.95 9.12
C VAL A 164 -17.24 14.88 9.35
N VAL A 165 -18.43 15.03 8.77
CA VAL A 165 -19.53 14.07 8.96
C VAL A 165 -19.16 12.72 8.35
N GLY A 166 -18.68 12.70 7.10
CA GLY A 166 -18.28 11.47 6.42
C GLY A 166 -17.15 10.74 7.15
N SER A 167 -16.14 11.49 7.62
CA SER A 167 -15.09 10.94 8.48
C SER A 167 -15.68 10.25 9.73
N PHE A 168 -16.63 10.88 10.42
CA PHE A 168 -17.29 10.29 11.58
C PHE A 168 -18.09 9.03 11.22
N VAL A 169 -18.85 9.06 10.13
CA VAL A 169 -19.67 7.93 9.66
C VAL A 169 -18.81 6.71 9.37
N VAL A 170 -17.70 6.89 8.64
CA VAL A 170 -16.72 5.82 8.37
C VAL A 170 -16.13 5.28 9.66
N LEU A 171 -15.65 6.17 10.54
CA LEU A 171 -15.05 5.76 11.81
C LEU A 171 -16.05 4.96 12.66
N GLN A 172 -17.30 5.41 12.73
CA GLN A 172 -18.35 4.72 13.47
C GLN A 172 -18.60 3.31 12.92
N SER A 173 -18.73 3.16 11.60
CA SER A 173 -18.98 1.84 10.98
C SER A 173 -17.82 0.88 11.15
N VAL A 174 -16.58 1.34 10.94
CA VAL A 174 -15.37 0.53 11.16
C VAL A 174 -15.22 0.16 12.64
N ALA A 175 -15.43 1.09 13.56
CA ALA A 175 -15.34 0.82 15.00
C ALA A 175 -16.37 -0.21 15.48
N ARG A 176 -17.60 -0.20 14.94
CA ARG A 176 -18.60 -1.24 15.21
C ARG A 176 -18.07 -2.63 14.84
N HIS A 177 -17.52 -2.79 13.64
CA HIS A 177 -16.96 -4.06 13.18
C HIS A 177 -15.72 -4.50 13.97
N MET A 178 -14.81 -3.58 14.32
CA MET A 178 -13.63 -3.91 15.13
C MET A 178 -14.03 -4.36 16.54
N LYS A 179 -15.03 -3.73 17.15
CA LYS A 179 -15.53 -4.10 18.49
C LYS A 179 -16.15 -5.50 18.51
N GLU A 180 -16.92 -5.88 17.49
CA GLU A 180 -17.52 -7.21 17.38
C GLU A 180 -16.48 -8.33 17.32
N LYS A 181 -15.28 -8.04 16.80
CA LYS A 181 -14.16 -8.99 16.70
C LYS A 181 -13.23 -8.98 17.92
N GLY A 182 -13.58 -8.28 19.00
CA GLY A 182 -12.86 -8.29 20.27
C GLY A 182 -11.65 -7.36 20.33
N GLY A 183 -11.70 -6.23 19.61
CA GLY A 183 -10.70 -5.15 19.71
C GLY A 183 -10.53 -4.61 21.13
#